data_AF-A0A1V5LQI7-F1
#
_entry.id   AF-A0A1V5LQI7-F1
#
_cell.length_a   1.000
_cell.length_b   1.000
_cell.length_c   1.000
_cell.angle_alpha   90.00
_cell.angle_beta   90.00
_cell.angle_gamma   90.00
#
_symmetry.space_group_name_H-M   'P 1'
#
loop_
_entity.id
_entity.type
_entity.pdbx_description
1 polymer ?
#
loop_
_entity_poly.entity_id
_entity_poly.type
_entity_poly.pdbx_seq_one_letter_code
_entity_poly.pdbx_strand_id
1 'polypeptide(L)' 'MNFARRCTARTLFSVGFFDTVSPPTSVYAAYNQLPGKKDILREWTLGHECSPEFEQAFLKAVFPATK' A
#
# COMPACT_ATOMS: atom_id res chain seq x y z
N MET A 1 -3.17 -12.40 15.18
CA MET A 1 -3.89 -13.06 14.06
C MET A 1 -3.44 -12.43 12.76
N ASN A 2 -3.18 -13.19 11.68
CA ASN A 2 -2.69 -12.65 10.40
C ASN A 2 -3.72 -12.90 9.28
N PHE A 3 -4.35 -11.83 8.80
CA PHE A 3 -5.36 -11.87 7.73
C PHE A 3 -4.76 -11.72 6.33
N ALA A 4 -3.55 -11.16 6.21
CA ALA A 4 -2.92 -10.87 4.92
C ALA A 4 -2.77 -12.14 4.06
N ARG A 5 -2.48 -13.29 4.67
CA ARG A 5 -2.34 -14.57 3.96
C ARG A 5 -3.61 -15.04 3.25
N ARG A 6 -4.79 -14.53 3.63
CA ARG A 6 -6.09 -14.92 3.05
C ARG A 6 -6.55 -13.98 1.93
N CYS A 7 -5.86 -12.85 1.73
CA CYS A 7 -6.23 -11.90 0.67
C CYS A 7 -5.81 -12.43 -0.71
N THR A 8 -6.80 -12.66 -1.56
CA THR A 8 -6.62 -13.04 -2.97
C THR A 8 -6.80 -11.86 -3.94
N ALA A 9 -7.36 -10.74 -3.45
CA ALA A 9 -7.55 -9.53 -4.24
C ALA A 9 -6.20 -8.90 -4.65
N ARG A 10 -6.23 -8.14 -5.76
CA ARG A 10 -5.11 -7.26 -6.11
C ARG A 10 -4.99 -6.18 -5.04
N THR A 11 -3.76 -5.90 -4.62
CA THR A 11 -3.51 -4.93 -3.55
C THR A 11 -2.55 -3.84 -4.00
N LEU A 12 -2.75 -2.63 -3.49
CA LEU A 12 -1.88 -1.48 -3.66
C LEU A 12 -1.59 -0.93 -2.26
N PHE A 13 -0.32 -0.77 -1.91
CA PHE A 13 0.15 -0.23 -0.63
C PHE A 13 0.90 1.08 -0.82
N SER A 14 0.82 1.98 0.15
CA SER A 14 1.76 3.08 0.35
C SER A 14 2.57 2.86 1.62
N VAL A 15 3.82 3.32 1.60
CA VAL A 15 4.69 3.35 2.77
C VAL A 15 5.43 4.68 2.82
N GLY A 16 5.23 5.42 3.91
CA GLY A 16 6.06 6.54 4.31
C GLY A 16 7.22 6.05 5.20
N PHE A 17 8.46 6.36 4.84
CA PHE A 17 9.63 5.94 5.62
C PHE A 17 9.80 6.73 6.94
N PHE A 18 9.22 7.92 7.03
CA PHE A 18 9.18 8.72 8.26
C PHE A 18 7.86 8.55 9.05
N ASP A 19 7.00 7.59 8.67
CA ASP A 19 5.78 7.31 9.43
C ASP A 19 6.13 6.66 10.79
N THR A 20 5.83 7.39 11.87
CA THR A 20 6.03 6.94 13.26
C THR A 20 4.78 6.31 13.87
N VAL A 21 3.61 6.51 13.26
CA VAL A 21 2.32 5.96 13.71
C VAL A 21 2.15 4.54 13.18
N SER A 22 2.45 4.34 11.90
CA SER A 22 2.46 3.04 11.24
C SER A 22 3.86 2.77 10.68
N PRO A 23 4.80 2.26 11.49
CA PRO A 23 6.17 2.07 11.08
C PRO A 23 6.26 1.26 9.77
N PRO A 24 7.19 1.63 8.87
CA PRO A 24 7.33 0.95 7.57
C PRO A 24 7.52 -0.56 7.73
N THR A 25 8.15 -1.00 8.82
CA THR A 25 8.33 -2.42 9.15
C THR A 25 7.00 -3.18 9.27
N SER A 26 5.98 -2.58 9.88
CA SER A 26 4.65 -3.19 10.03
C SER A 26 3.93 -3.29 8.68
N VAL A 27 4.07 -2.27 7.84
CA VAL A 27 3.49 -2.29 6.49
C VAL A 27 4.16 -3.34 5.62
N TYR A 28 5.49 -3.43 5.66
CA TYR A 28 6.24 -4.49 4.96
C TYR A 28 5.92 -5.88 5.50
N ALA A 29 5.68 -6.04 6.81
CA ALA A 29 5.26 -7.31 7.38
C ALA A 29 3.91 -7.78 6.79
N ALA A 30 2.94 -6.87 6.64
CA ALA A 30 1.67 -7.18 5.98
C ALA A 30 1.87 -7.47 4.48
N TYR A 31 2.63 -6.61 3.78
CA TYR A 31 2.91 -6.74 2.35
C TYR A 31 3.58 -8.07 2.00
N ASN A 32 4.56 -8.51 2.78
CA ASN A 32 5.30 -9.75 2.54
C ASN A 32 4.42 -11.00 2.68
N GLN A 33 3.36 -10.93 3.48
CA GLN A 33 2.47 -12.06 3.73
C GLN A 33 1.35 -12.19 2.69
N LEU A 34 1.19 -11.22 1.79
CA LEU A 34 0.21 -11.27 0.71
C LEU A 34 0.65 -12.20 -0.43
N PRO A 35 -0.16 -13.19 -0.82
CA PRO A 35 0.15 -14.11 -1.90
C PRO A 35 -0.19 -13.58 -3.30
N GLY A 36 -1.10 -12.60 -3.41
CA GLY A 36 -1.60 -12.07 -4.68
C GLY A 36 -0.72 -11.01 -5.34
N LYS A 37 -1.20 -10.47 -6.48
CA LYS A 37 -0.57 -9.32 -7.16
C LYS A 37 -0.61 -8.11 -6.23
N LYS A 38 0.57 -7.55 -5.95
CA LYS A 38 0.75 -6.49 -4.97
C LYS A 38 1.73 -5.44 -5.46
N ASP A 39 1.27 -4.20 -5.51
CA ASP A 39 2.05 -3.04 -5.87
C ASP A 39 2.31 -2.21 -4.60
N ILE A 40 3.49 -1.58 -4.47
CA ILE A 40 3.84 -0.77 -3.31
C ILE A 40 4.51 0.53 -3.73
N LEU A 41 3.92 1.64 -3.33
CA LEU A 41 4.46 2.99 -3.47
C LEU A 41 5.27 3.33 -2.22
N ARG A 42 6.47 3.86 -2.44
CA ARG A 42 7.46 4.12 -1.40
C ARG A 42 7.78 5.59 -1.43
N GLU A 43 7.43 6.27 -0.35
CA GLU A 43 7.66 7.69 -0.22
C GLU A 43 8.69 7.92 0.86
N TRP A 44 9.83 8.44 0.44
CA TRP A 44 10.98 8.57 1.33
C TRP A 44 10.79 9.65 2.37
N THR A 45 10.11 10.75 2.03
CA THR A 45 9.98 11.96 2.87
C THR A 45 8.66 12.03 3.64
N LEU A 46 7.70 11.15 3.33
CA LEU A 46 6.35 11.24 3.88
C LEU A 46 6.24 10.52 5.23
N GLY A 47 5.50 11.14 6.15
CA GLY A 47 5.11 10.57 7.45
C GLY A 47 3.78 9.85 7.38
N HIS A 48 2.92 10.08 8.37
CA HIS A 48 1.55 9.55 8.42
C HIS A 48 0.56 10.43 7.64
N GLU A 49 0.81 10.59 6.34
CA GLU A 49 0.04 11.49 5.47
C GLU A 49 -0.36 10.79 4.17
N CYS A 50 -1.34 11.35 3.46
CA CYS A 50 -1.75 10.86 2.14
C CYS A 50 -1.15 11.76 1.06
N SER A 51 -0.29 11.22 0.21
CA SER A 51 0.28 11.97 -0.89
C SER A 51 -0.69 12.04 -2.08
N PRO A 52 -0.65 13.13 -2.87
CA PRO A 52 -1.43 13.22 -4.11
C PRO A 52 -1.03 12.17 -5.15
N GLU A 53 0.22 11.68 -5.13
CA GLU A 53 0.68 10.59 -6.00
C GLU A 53 0.02 9.25 -5.63
N PHE A 54 -0.07 8.96 -4.33
CA PHE A 54 -0.78 7.78 -3.85
C PHE A 54 -2.26 7.83 -4.19
N GLU A 55 -2.90 8.98 -4.00
CA GLU A 55 -4.31 9.17 -4.37
C GLU A 55 -4.55 8.91 -5.86
N GLN A 56 -3.72 9.45 -6.74
CA GLN A 56 -3.82 9.21 -8.18
C GLN A 56 -3.61 7.74 -8.54
N ALA A 57 -2.62 7.08 -7.91
CA ALA A 57 -2.35 5.67 -8.14
C ALA A 57 -3.49 4.78 -7.64
N PHE A 58 -4.09 5.12 -6.50
CA PHE A 58 -5.26 4.46 -5.95
C PHE A 58 -6.46 4.60 -6.90
N LEU A 59 -6.78 5.81 -7.33
CA LEU A 59 -7.88 6.07 -8.26
C LEU A 59 -7.70 5.30 -9.57
N LYS A 60 -6.48 5.27 -10.12
CA LYS A 60 -6.17 4.50 -11.33
C LYS A 60 -6.28 2.99 -11.12
N ALA A 61 -5.96 2.48 -9.93
CA ALA A 61 -6.02 1.06 -9.62
C ALA A 61 -7.46 0.58 -9.36
N VAL A 62 -8.30 1.42 -8.75
CA VAL A 62 -9.70 1.11 -8.42
C VAL A 62 -10.62 1.36 -9.62
N PHE A 63 -10.42 2.47 -10.32
CA PHE A 63 -11.17 2.85 -11.52
C PHE A 63 -10.24 2.84 -12.73
N PRO A 64 -9.78 1.65 -13.19
CA PRO A 64 -9.14 1.57 -14.48
C PRO A 64 -10.20 2.04 -15.49
N ALA A 65 -9.95 3.18 -16.16
CA ALA A 65 -10.87 3.77 -17.11
C ALA A 65 -11.46 2.67 -18.00
N THR A 66 -12.74 2.37 -17.78
CA THR A 66 -13.50 1.44 -18.58
C THR A 66 -13.42 1.96 -20.01
N LYS A 67 -12.88 1.15 -20.91
CA LYS A 67 -12.91 1.45 -22.33
C LYS A 67 -14.35 1.40 -22.84
#